data_AF-A0A8C4JNK7-F1
#
_entry.id   AF-A0A8C4JNK7-F1
#
_cell.length_a   1.000
_cell.length_b   1.000
_cell.length_c   1.000
_cell.angle_alpha   90.00
_cell.angle_beta   90.00
_cell.angle_gamma   90.00
#
_symmetry.space_group_name_H-M   'P 1'
#
loop_
_entity.id
_entity.type
_entity.pdbx_description
1 polymer ?
#
loop_
_entity_poly.entity_id
_entity_poly.type
_entity_poly.pdbx_seq_one_letter_code
_entity_poly.pdbx_strand_id
1 'polypeptide(L)' 'MPIPPPPPPPPGPPPPPTFSQANTEPPKLSREEQRGRGALLQDICKGTKLKKAAATVLARLRSSPKEASSKVASPSSDP' A
#
# COMPACT_ATOMS: atom_id res chain seq x y z
N MET A 1 25.86 -38.27 24.48
CA MET A 1 26.16 -36.82 24.65
C MET A 1 24.83 -36.09 24.75
N PRO A 2 24.62 -35.20 25.73
CA PRO A 2 23.40 -34.38 25.78
C PRO A 2 23.31 -33.48 24.54
N ILE A 3 22.11 -33.37 23.96
CA ILE A 3 21.85 -32.50 22.81
C ILE A 3 21.86 -31.04 23.32
N PRO A 4 22.59 -30.12 22.68
CA PRO A 4 22.58 -28.72 23.08
C PRO A 4 21.17 -28.11 22.91
N PRO A 5 20.74 -27.22 23.82
CA PRO A 5 19.43 -26.58 23.71
C PRO A 5 19.34 -25.80 22.39
N PRO A 6 18.15 -25.78 21.76
CA PRO A 6 17.97 -25.07 20.50
C PRO A 6 18.25 -23.56 20.68
N PRO A 7 18.80 -22.90 19.64
CA PRO A 7 19.05 -21.47 19.69
C PRO A 7 17.73 -20.69 19.89
N PRO A 8 17.77 -19.54 20.58
CA PRO A 8 16.59 -18.71 20.76
C PRO A 8 16.03 -18.25 19.41
N PRO A 9 14.71 -18.08 19.29
CA PRO A 9 14.10 -17.56 18.07
C PRO A 9 14.70 -16.19 17.74
N PRO A 10 14.90 -15.87 16.44
CA PRO A 10 15.31 -14.53 16.04
C PRO A 10 14.27 -13.49 16.50
N PRO A 11 14.70 -12.27 16.86
CA PRO A 11 13.79 -11.17 17.14
C PRO A 11 12.81 -10.96 15.97
N GLY A 12 11.53 -10.76 16.30
CA GLY A 12 10.50 -10.51 15.29
C GLY A 12 10.77 -9.22 14.48
N PRO A 13 10.17 -9.10 13.28
CA PRO A 13 10.29 -7.88 12.50
C PRO A 13 9.75 -6.67 13.30
N PRO A 14 10.33 -5.48 13.10
CA PRO A 14 9.84 -4.27 13.77
C PRO A 14 8.38 -4.00 13.39
N PRO A 15 7.60 -3.37 14.29
CA PRO A 15 6.22 -3.03 14.00
C PRO A 15 6.14 -2.10 12.78
N PRO A 16 5.09 -2.24 11.94
CA PRO A 16 4.90 -1.34 10.82
C PRO A 16 4.75 0.11 11.33
N PRO A 17 5.33 1.10 10.61
CA PRO A 17 5.18 2.49 11.00
C PRO A 17 3.70 2.86 11.01
N THR A 18 3.22 3.34 12.15
CA THR A 18 1.83 3.79 12.28
C THR A 18 1.70 5.20 11.69
N PHE A 19 0.54 5.52 11.11
CA PHE A 19 0.28 6.87 10.55
C PHE A 19 0.50 7.97 11.60
N SER A 20 0.28 7.64 12.87
CA SER A 20 0.47 8.51 14.04
C SER A 20 1.95 8.83 14.36
N GLN A 21 2.90 8.10 13.79
CA GLN A 21 4.34 8.32 13.99
C GLN A 21 4.99 9.12 12.86
N ALA A 22 4.27 9.40 11.77
CA ALA A 22 4.79 10.16 10.63
C ALA A 22 4.24 11.60 10.64
N ASN A 23 5.08 12.59 10.27
CA ASN A 23 4.69 14.00 10.13
C ASN A 23 4.19 14.68 11.42
N THR A 24 4.74 14.31 12.58
CA THR A 24 4.37 14.90 13.87
C THR A 24 4.87 16.35 14.03
N GLU A 25 5.87 16.75 13.25
CA GLU A 25 6.37 18.12 13.22
C GLU A 25 6.03 18.81 11.88
N PRO A 26 5.72 20.11 11.91
CA PRO A 26 5.59 20.89 10.68
C PRO A 26 6.90 20.82 9.86
N PRO A 27 6.81 20.60 8.54
CA PRO A 27 8.01 20.57 7.70
C PRO A 27 8.73 21.92 7.77
N LYS A 28 10.04 21.90 8.02
CA LYS A 28 10.88 23.10 7.93
C LYS A 28 11.07 23.45 6.47
N LEU A 29 10.37 24.49 6.05
CA LEU A 29 10.44 25.02 4.68
C LEU A 29 11.08 26.39 4.70
N SER A 30 11.95 26.65 3.72
CA SER A 30 12.43 28.00 3.47
C SER A 30 11.29 28.90 3.00
N ARG A 31 11.49 30.22 3.05
CA ARG A 31 10.47 31.20 2.64
C ARG A 31 10.01 31.00 1.19
N GLU A 32 10.92 30.62 0.30
CA GLU A 32 10.61 30.38 -1.11
C GLU A 32 9.79 29.08 -1.29
N GLU A 33 10.18 28.00 -0.61
CA GLU A 33 9.45 26.74 -0.63
C GLU A 33 8.06 26.87 -0.01
N GLN A 34 7.92 27.67 1.05
CA GLN A 34 6.62 27.94 1.67
C GLN A 34 5.67 28.62 0.68
N ARG A 35 6.17 29.55 -0.14
CA ARG A 35 5.38 30.21 -1.19
C ARG A 35 4.97 29.21 -2.27
N GLY A 36 5.92 28.42 -2.78
CA GLY A 36 5.65 27.41 -3.82
C GLY A 36 4.66 26.34 -3.34
N ARG A 37 4.86 25.82 -2.13
CA ARG A 37 3.94 24.86 -1.49
C ARG A 37 2.57 25.47 -1.24
N GLY A 38 2.51 26.71 -0.76
CA GLY A 38 1.26 27.41 -0.50
C GLY A 38 0.39 27.51 -1.76
N ALA A 39 0.98 27.93 -2.88
CA ALA A 39 0.28 28.01 -4.17
C ALA A 39 -0.21 26.61 -4.62
N LEU A 40 0.65 25.60 -4.56
CA LEU A 40 0.29 24.23 -4.92
C LEU A 40 -0.87 23.69 -4.07
N LEU A 41 -0.81 23.88 -2.74
CA LEU A 41 -1.88 23.44 -1.84
C LEU A 41 -3.20 24.16 -2.15
N GLN A 42 -3.17 25.46 -2.47
CA GLN A 42 -4.37 26.18 -2.90
C GLN A 42 -4.96 25.59 -4.17
N ASP A 43 -4.14 25.25 -5.16
CA ASP A 43 -4.63 24.69 -6.42
C ASP A 43 -5.16 23.26 -6.27
N ILE A 44 -4.58 22.47 -5.36
CA ILE A 44 -5.13 21.17 -4.96
C ILE A 44 -6.51 21.34 -4.30
N CYS A 45 -6.65 22.29 -3.36
CA CYS A 45 -7.92 22.55 -2.69
C CYS A 45 -9.01 23.08 -3.65
N LYS A 46 -8.63 23.89 -4.63
CA LYS A 46 -9.55 24.34 -5.70
C LYS A 46 -9.94 23.19 -6.64
N GLY A 47 -9.01 22.25 -6.84
CA GLY A 47 -9.17 21.14 -7.76
C GLY A 47 -8.93 21.53 -9.22
N THR A 48 -8.60 20.54 -10.05
CA THR A 48 -8.36 20.70 -11.49
C THR A 48 -9.24 19.73 -12.27
N LYS A 49 -9.86 20.21 -13.36
CA LYS A 49 -10.65 19.37 -14.26
C LYS A 49 -9.71 18.45 -15.06
N LEU A 50 -9.79 17.15 -14.80
CA LEU A 50 -9.02 16.14 -15.52
C LEU A 50 -9.73 15.72 -16.80
N LYS A 51 -8.95 15.44 -17.85
CA LYS A 51 -9.47 14.87 -19.09
C LYS A 51 -9.71 13.37 -18.89
N LYS A 52 -10.78 12.84 -19.48
CA LYS A 52 -11.06 11.40 -19.45
C LYS A 52 -9.97 10.67 -20.26
N ALA A 53 -9.09 9.95 -19.56
CA ALA A 53 -8.19 9.01 -20.22
C ALA A 53 -9.01 7.88 -20.85
N ALA A 54 -8.53 7.34 -21.97
CA ALA A 54 -9.19 6.22 -22.64
C ALA A 54 -9.44 5.09 -21.62
N ALA A 55 -10.67 4.58 -21.61
CA ALA A 55 -11.15 3.61 -20.62
C ALA A 55 -10.23 2.38 -20.48
N THR A 56 -9.53 2.00 -21.56
CA THR A 56 -8.58 0.88 -21.61
C THR A 56 -7.42 1.00 -20.62
N VAL A 57 -6.79 2.18 -20.49
CA VAL A 57 -5.70 2.39 -19.51
C VAL A 57 -6.27 2.40 -18.09
N LEU A 58 -7.44 3.03 -17.94
CA LEU A 58 -8.10 3.21 -16.65
C LEU A 58 -8.71 1.90 -16.09
N ALA A 59 -9.07 0.96 -16.96
CA ALA A 59 -9.65 -0.33 -16.61
C ALA A 59 -8.59 -1.33 -16.14
N ARG A 60 -7.41 -1.35 -16.78
CA ARG A 60 -6.30 -2.25 -16.41
C ARG A 60 -5.80 -2.04 -14.99
N LEU A 61 -5.86 -0.80 -14.50
CA LEU A 61 -5.48 -0.45 -13.12
C LEU A 61 -6.58 -0.80 -12.09
N ARG A 62 -7.84 -0.94 -12.52
CA ARG A 62 -8.99 -1.19 -11.62
C ARG A 62 -9.33 -2.66 -11.44
N SER A 63 -8.92 -3.55 -12.35
CA SER A 63 -9.21 -4.97 -12.26
C SER A 63 -8.04 -5.73 -11.66
N SER A 64 -8.12 -6.08 -10.37
CA SER A 64 -7.37 -7.22 -9.83
C SER A 64 -7.84 -8.51 -10.52
N PRO A 65 -6.96 -9.46 -10.88
CA PRO A 65 -7.42 -10.76 -11.34
C PRO A 65 -8.16 -11.42 -10.16
N LYS A 66 -9.45 -11.66 -10.33
CA LYS A 66 -10.21 -12.50 -9.40
C LYS A 66 -9.59 -13.89 -9.50
N GLU A 67 -8.88 -14.31 -8.46
CA GLU A 67 -8.38 -15.67 -8.32
C GLU A 67 -9.59 -16.62 -8.46
N ALA A 68 -9.58 -17.43 -9.52
CA ALA A 68 -10.62 -18.41 -9.75
C ALA A 68 -10.48 -19.50 -8.68
N SER A 69 -11.41 -19.50 -7.73
CA SER A 69 -11.53 -20.49 -6.67
C SER A 69 -11.52 -21.90 -7.25
N SER A 70 -10.49 -22.64 -6.89
CA SER A 70 -10.25 -24.04 -7.19
C SER A 70 -11.45 -24.89 -6.79
N LYS A 71 -12.26 -25.34 -7.76
CA LYS A 71 -13.21 -26.43 -7.51
C LYS A 71 -12.50 -27.75 -7.77
N VAL A 72 -11.99 -28.34 -6.70
CA VAL A 72 -11.53 -29.74 -6.66
C VAL A 72 -12.72 -30.62 -7.04
N ALA A 73 -12.65 -31.22 -8.22
CA ALA A 73 -13.56 -32.30 -8.61
C ALA A 73 -12.98 -33.60 -8.06
N SER A 74 -13.53 -34.07 -6.94
CA SER A 74 -13.34 -35.44 -6.49
C SER A 74 -14.11 -36.37 -7.42
N PRO A 75 -13.50 -37.36 -8.09
CA PRO A 75 -14.28 -38.42 -8.71
C PRO A 75 -14.85 -39.31 -7.60
N SER A 76 -16.18 -39.38 -7.53
CA SER A 76 -16.91 -40.31 -6.68
C SER A 76 -16.58 -41.74 -7.09
N SER A 77 -16.10 -42.53 -6.13
CA SER A 77 -16.06 -43.98 -6.24
C SER A 77 -17.49 -44.50 -6.09
N ASP A 78 -18.03 -45.07 -7.16
CA ASP A 78 -19.30 -45.81 -7.13
C ASP A 78 -19.04 -47.31 -6.83
N PRO A 79 -20.04 -48.03 -6.31
CA PRO A 79 -19.89 -49.19 -5.41
C PRO A 79 -19.50 -50.52 -6.05
#